data_AF-A0A8H7FCM9-F1
#
_entry.id   AF-A0A8H7FCM9-F1
#
_cell.length_a   1.000
_cell.length_b   1.000
_cell.length_c   1.000
_cell.angle_alpha   90.00
_cell.angle_beta   90.00
_cell.angle_gamma   90.00
#
_symmetry.space_group_name_H-M   'P 1'
#
loop_
_entity.id
_entity.type
_entity.pdbx_description
1 polymer ?
#
loop_
_entity_poly.entity_id
_entity_poly.type
_entity_poly.pdbx_seq_one_letter_code
_entity_poly.pdbx_strand_id
1 'polypeptide(L)'
;MGHGNSDKLYITHDEHAGYFGDHSSSTGFKKKSEAPHPGTRTPFDCCALSFQPFTHPVCARNADGSGLVFDLVNIIPWLKQHDNTNPITKEPLTPADLIQLHYSRKGTGEIHDPISFKPFSEHSHVVAIATTGNVFLAESIKGGRDLVNDIKFKKEDVITLQNPHGMPSSSIPSATAATAQMIDKTKVVKPAGAVVAVKEKEPVP
;
A
#
# COMPACT_ATOMS: atom_id res chain seq x y z
N MET A 1 7.84 23.52 -29.67
CA MET A 1 9.16 23.38 -30.30
C MET A 1 9.02 22.44 -31.49
N GLY A 2 9.12 22.99 -32.70
CA GLY A 2 9.07 22.23 -33.94
C GLY A 2 10.38 21.45 -34.14
N HIS A 3 10.25 20.14 -34.33
CA HIS A 3 11.35 19.26 -34.72
C HIS A 3 11.01 18.73 -36.09
N GLY A 4 11.71 19.25 -37.11
CA GLY A 4 11.45 18.94 -38.51
C GLY A 4 11.79 20.14 -39.38
N ASN A 5 13.07 20.41 -39.57
CA ASN A 5 13.55 21.42 -40.53
C ASN A 5 13.48 20.85 -41.94
N SER A 6 12.29 20.47 -42.39
CA SER A 6 12.03 19.89 -43.71
C SER A 6 10.97 20.73 -44.43
N ASP A 7 11.42 21.58 -45.35
CA ASP A 7 10.56 22.37 -46.26
C ASP A 7 9.89 21.52 -47.35
N LYS A 8 9.65 20.23 -47.09
CA LYS A 8 9.04 19.32 -48.05
C LYS A 8 7.53 19.40 -47.89
N LEU A 9 6.80 19.54 -49.01
CA LEU A 9 5.33 19.53 -49.03
C LEU A 9 4.70 18.15 -48.74
N TYR A 10 5.52 17.14 -48.44
CA TYR A 10 5.08 15.77 -48.17
C TYR A 10 5.81 15.21 -46.95
N ILE A 11 5.11 14.33 -46.23
CA ILE A 11 5.62 13.63 -45.04
C ILE A 11 6.49 12.46 -45.51
N THR A 12 7.73 12.42 -45.01
CA THR A 12 8.65 11.29 -45.26
C THR A 12 8.37 10.13 -44.31
N HIS A 13 8.84 8.94 -44.66
CA HIS A 13 8.69 7.77 -43.80
C HIS A 13 9.36 7.97 -42.42
N ASP A 14 10.51 8.65 -42.36
CA ASP A 14 11.23 8.89 -41.11
C ASP A 14 10.50 9.88 -40.18
N GLU A 15 9.81 10.87 -40.76
CA GLU A 15 8.90 11.77 -40.04
C GLU A 15 7.64 11.04 -39.59
N HIS A 16 7.08 10.17 -40.44
CA HIS A 16 5.93 9.33 -40.06
C HIS A 16 6.29 8.31 -38.98
N ALA A 17 7.53 7.79 -38.97
CA ALA A 17 8.02 6.82 -38.00
C ALA A 17 8.46 7.45 -36.66
N GLY A 18 8.47 8.77 -36.54
CA GLY A 18 8.78 9.47 -35.29
C GLY A 18 10.28 9.60 -34.97
N TYR A 19 11.15 9.58 -35.98
CA TYR A 19 12.60 9.69 -35.77
C TYR A 19 13.02 10.99 -35.07
N PHE A 20 12.27 12.08 -35.27
CA PHE A 20 12.53 13.40 -34.66
C PHE A 20 11.54 13.79 -33.53
N GLY A 21 10.66 12.87 -33.11
CA GLY A 21 9.72 13.10 -32.02
C GLY A 21 8.62 12.05 -31.91
N ASP A 22 8.05 11.91 -30.71
CA ASP A 22 6.87 11.08 -30.48
C ASP A 22 5.65 11.67 -31.20
N HIS A 23 5.24 11.08 -32.32
CA HIS A 23 3.96 11.39 -32.97
C HIS A 23 2.91 10.34 -32.57
N SER A 24 1.67 10.80 -32.34
CA SER A 24 0.58 9.91 -31.88
C SER A 24 0.24 8.80 -32.89
N SER A 25 0.73 8.88 -34.12
CA SER A 25 0.59 7.88 -35.19
C SER A 25 1.75 6.88 -35.27
N SER A 26 2.95 7.23 -34.78
CA SER A 26 4.14 6.35 -34.77
C SER A 26 4.29 5.56 -33.47
N THR A 27 3.60 6.01 -32.44
CA THR A 27 3.53 5.31 -31.17
C THR A 27 2.37 4.32 -31.26
N GLY A 28 2.67 3.03 -31.40
CA GLY A 28 1.67 1.96 -31.31
C GLY A 28 0.86 2.06 -30.01
N PHE A 29 -0.13 1.18 -29.80
CA PHE A 29 -1.00 1.21 -28.62
C PHE A 29 -0.20 1.37 -27.30
N LYS A 30 -0.11 2.60 -26.79
CA LYS A 30 0.40 2.90 -25.46
C LYS A 30 -0.74 2.60 -24.51
N LYS A 31 -0.71 1.42 -23.89
CA LYS A 31 -1.70 1.02 -22.87
C LYS A 31 -1.78 2.14 -21.84
N LYS A 32 -2.94 2.80 -21.75
CA LYS A 32 -3.18 3.79 -20.70
C LYS A 32 -2.94 3.12 -19.35
N SER A 33 -2.47 3.86 -18.36
CA SER A 33 -2.35 3.37 -16.98
C SER A 33 -3.75 3.06 -16.45
N GLU A 34 -4.22 1.88 -16.78
CA GLU A 34 -5.50 1.36 -16.37
C GLU A 34 -5.31 0.58 -15.08
N ALA A 35 -6.36 0.63 -14.26
CA ALA A 35 -6.52 -0.22 -13.11
C ALA A 35 -6.07 -1.66 -13.44
N PRO A 36 -5.37 -2.37 -12.53
CA PRO A 36 -5.22 -3.82 -12.64
C PRO A 36 -6.53 -4.48 -13.05
N HIS A 37 -6.46 -5.40 -14.01
CA HIS A 37 -7.62 -6.03 -14.63
C HIS A 37 -8.60 -6.54 -13.55
N PRO A 38 -9.93 -6.37 -13.70
CA PRO A 38 -10.89 -6.77 -12.68
C PRO A 38 -10.71 -8.23 -12.22
N GLY A 39 -10.36 -9.15 -13.13
CA GLY A 39 -10.08 -10.55 -12.79
C GLY A 39 -8.82 -10.81 -11.95
N THR A 40 -7.93 -9.83 -11.75
CA THR A 40 -6.77 -9.95 -10.86
C THR A 40 -7.04 -9.40 -9.46
N ARG A 41 -8.24 -8.86 -9.21
CA ARG A 41 -8.62 -8.26 -7.92
C ARG A 41 -9.63 -9.15 -7.22
N THR A 42 -9.51 -9.23 -5.91
CA THR A 42 -10.55 -9.83 -5.08
C THR A 42 -11.77 -8.92 -5.09
N PRO A 43 -12.98 -9.45 -5.34
CA PRO A 43 -14.22 -8.69 -5.17
C PRO A 43 -14.33 -8.09 -3.75
N PHE A 44 -15.03 -6.96 -3.61
CA PHE A 44 -15.18 -6.25 -2.33
C PHE A 44 -15.99 -7.01 -1.28
N ASP A 45 -16.73 -8.04 -1.71
CA ASP A 45 -17.61 -8.88 -0.90
C ASP A 45 -16.99 -10.25 -0.56
N CYS A 46 -15.76 -10.51 -1.03
CA CYS A 46 -15.09 -11.80 -0.90
C CYS A 46 -13.82 -11.73 -0.05
N CYS A 47 -13.49 -12.84 0.59
CA CYS A 47 -12.22 -13.04 1.30
C CYS A 47 -11.07 -13.19 0.31
N ALA A 48 -9.95 -12.52 0.56
CA ALA A 48 -8.77 -12.57 -0.32
C ALA A 48 -8.02 -13.91 -0.29
N LEU A 49 -8.27 -14.76 0.71
CA LEU A 49 -7.68 -16.10 0.80
C LEU A 49 -8.53 -17.15 0.08
N SER A 50 -9.84 -17.17 0.33
CA SER A 50 -10.75 -18.22 -0.15
C SER A 50 -11.55 -17.85 -1.39
N PHE A 51 -11.57 -16.57 -1.78
CA PHE A 51 -12.43 -16.02 -2.85
C PHE A 51 -13.92 -16.33 -2.64
N GLN A 52 -14.33 -16.55 -1.39
CA GLN A 52 -15.70 -16.79 -1.00
C GLN A 52 -16.26 -15.57 -0.25
N PRO A 53 -17.59 -15.36 -0.29
CA PRO A 53 -18.23 -14.33 0.50
C PRO A 53 -17.90 -14.47 1.99
N PHE A 54 -17.46 -13.39 2.62
CA PHE A 54 -17.09 -13.40 4.04
C PHE A 54 -18.33 -13.30 4.95
N THR A 55 -18.21 -13.88 6.14
CA THR A 55 -19.22 -13.76 7.22
C THR A 55 -18.71 -12.89 8.36
N HIS A 56 -17.44 -13.07 8.74
CA HIS A 56 -16.76 -12.31 9.79
C HIS A 56 -15.52 -11.65 9.19
N PRO A 57 -15.71 -10.55 8.43
CA PRO A 57 -14.61 -9.90 7.74
C PRO A 57 -13.64 -9.27 8.73
N VAL A 58 -12.37 -9.52 8.52
CA VAL A 58 -11.25 -8.92 9.23
C VAL A 58 -10.27 -8.35 8.22
N CYS A 59 -9.66 -7.22 8.55
CA CYS A 59 -8.69 -6.54 7.72
C CYS A 59 -7.29 -6.75 8.28
N ALA A 60 -6.36 -7.13 7.40
CA ALA A 60 -4.94 -6.98 7.66
C ALA A 60 -4.47 -5.66 7.05
N ARG A 61 -3.94 -4.76 7.89
CA ARG A 61 -3.39 -3.48 7.44
C ARG A 61 -1.96 -3.67 6.95
N ASN A 62 -1.66 -3.19 5.74
CA ASN A 62 -0.30 -3.17 5.18
C ASN A 62 0.41 -1.86 5.52
N ALA A 63 1.74 -1.84 5.37
CA ALA A 63 2.56 -0.65 5.61
C ALA A 63 2.20 0.53 4.69
N ASP A 64 1.75 0.26 3.46
CA ASP A 64 1.36 1.27 2.48
C ASP A 64 0.04 2.00 2.80
N GLY A 65 -0.67 1.60 3.87
CA GLY A 65 -2.01 2.10 4.19
C GLY A 65 -3.14 1.44 3.40
N SER A 66 -2.82 0.46 2.56
CA SER A 66 -3.79 -0.48 1.98
C SER A 66 -4.14 -1.58 2.98
N GLY A 67 -5.29 -2.23 2.80
CA GLY A 67 -5.71 -3.36 3.62
C GLY A 67 -6.29 -4.48 2.80
N LEU A 68 -6.02 -5.72 3.21
CA LEU A 68 -6.59 -6.92 2.61
C LEU A 68 -7.67 -7.48 3.52
N VAL A 69 -8.82 -7.81 2.94
CA VAL A 69 -9.96 -8.36 3.69
C VAL A 69 -9.89 -9.88 3.66
N PHE A 70 -9.95 -10.48 4.84
CA PHE A 70 -10.02 -11.91 5.04
C PHE A 70 -11.25 -12.27 5.86
N ASP A 71 -11.63 -13.54 5.82
CA ASP A 71 -12.62 -14.07 6.75
C ASP A 71 -11.92 -14.69 7.96
N LEU A 72 -12.42 -14.40 9.15
CA LEU A 72 -11.82 -14.81 10.42
C LEU A 72 -11.55 -16.33 10.48
N VAL A 73 -12.52 -17.12 10.01
CA VAL A 73 -12.46 -18.59 10.01
C VAL A 73 -11.33 -19.12 9.13
N ASN A 74 -10.94 -18.36 8.11
CA ASN A 74 -9.93 -18.76 7.13
C ASN A 74 -8.53 -18.23 7.48
N ILE A 75 -8.43 -17.00 7.97
CA ILE A 75 -7.13 -16.38 8.28
C ILE A 75 -6.49 -16.91 9.57
N ILE A 76 -7.27 -17.22 10.60
CA ILE A 76 -6.71 -17.71 11.88
C ILE A 76 -5.99 -19.06 11.69
N PRO A 77 -6.58 -20.07 11.02
CA PRO A 77 -5.85 -21.31 10.73
C PRO A 77 -4.60 -21.07 9.89
N TRP A 78 -4.65 -20.14 8.93
CA TRP A 78 -3.48 -19.79 8.11
C TRP A 78 -2.32 -19.27 8.95
N LEU A 79 -2.59 -18.30 9.83
CA LEU A 79 -1.56 -17.70 10.70
C LEU A 79 -0.93 -18.71 11.65
N LYS A 80 -1.72 -19.68 12.14
CA LYS A 80 -1.21 -20.78 12.98
C LYS A 80 -0.29 -21.75 12.23
N GLN A 81 -0.52 -21.95 10.94
CA GLN A 81 0.25 -22.88 10.11
C GLN A 81 1.53 -22.26 9.54
N HIS A 82 1.56 -20.93 9.38
CA HIS A 82 2.64 -20.20 8.69
C HIS A 82 3.30 -19.15 9.60
N ASP A 83 3.38 -19.44 10.90
CA ASP A 83 4.09 -18.62 11.90
C ASP A 83 3.78 -17.11 11.83
N ASN A 84 2.48 -16.77 11.84
CA ASN A 84 2.00 -15.39 11.79
C ASN A 84 2.49 -14.61 10.54
N THR A 85 2.36 -15.22 9.36
CA THR A 85 2.74 -14.59 8.08
C THR A 85 1.50 -14.32 7.21
N ASN A 86 1.42 -13.11 6.61
CA ASN A 86 0.36 -12.74 5.68
C ASN A 86 0.42 -13.60 4.39
N PRO A 87 -0.70 -14.19 3.94
CA PRO A 87 -0.74 -15.06 2.75
C PRO A 87 -0.32 -14.38 1.44
N ILE A 88 -0.53 -13.05 1.32
CA ILE A 88 -0.35 -12.32 0.06
C ILE A 88 0.95 -11.52 0.10
N THR A 89 1.14 -10.68 1.11
CA THR A 89 2.31 -9.78 1.21
C THR A 89 3.54 -10.49 1.79
N LYS A 90 3.36 -11.63 2.47
CA LYS A 90 4.42 -12.35 3.22
C LYS A 90 5.05 -11.55 4.36
N GLU A 91 4.41 -10.45 4.75
CA GLU A 91 4.80 -9.66 5.92
C GLU A 91 4.34 -10.35 7.21
N PRO A 92 5.03 -10.09 8.35
CA PRO A 92 4.58 -10.60 9.64
C PRO A 92 3.23 -9.98 10.01
N LEU A 93 2.26 -10.81 10.36
CA LEU A 93 0.90 -10.43 10.71
C LEU A 93 0.44 -11.25 11.92
N THR A 94 0.26 -10.61 13.07
CA THR A 94 -0.25 -11.30 14.25
C THR A 94 -1.79 -11.28 14.29
N PRO A 95 -2.42 -12.23 15.00
CA PRO A 95 -3.87 -12.22 15.16
C PRO A 95 -4.41 -10.96 15.87
N ALA A 96 -3.60 -10.27 16.66
CA ALA A 96 -3.98 -9.05 17.37
C ALA A 96 -4.00 -7.82 16.45
N ASP A 97 -3.24 -7.86 15.34
CA ASP A 97 -3.19 -6.78 14.35
C ASP A 97 -4.38 -6.83 13.38
N LEU A 98 -5.18 -7.89 13.43
CA LEU A 98 -6.39 -8.05 12.63
C LEU A 98 -7.48 -7.12 13.15
N ILE A 99 -7.96 -6.24 12.27
CA ILE A 99 -9.04 -5.30 12.58
C ILE A 99 -10.35 -5.90 12.14
N GLN A 100 -11.29 -6.09 13.05
CA GLN A 100 -12.63 -6.56 12.69
C GLN A 100 -13.37 -5.49 11.87
N LEU A 101 -13.94 -5.89 10.74
CA LEU A 101 -14.69 -5.00 9.87
C LEU A 101 -16.20 -5.13 10.06
N HIS A 102 -16.89 -4.00 9.94
CA HIS A 102 -18.34 -3.91 10.01
C HIS A 102 -18.89 -3.34 8.71
N TYR A 103 -19.48 -4.21 7.90
CA TYR A 103 -20.15 -3.85 6.64
C TYR A 103 -21.64 -3.64 6.86
N SER A 104 -22.18 -2.52 6.39
CA SER A 104 -23.62 -2.30 6.37
C SER A 104 -24.26 -3.04 5.20
N ARG A 105 -25.27 -3.87 5.51
CA ARG A 105 -26.02 -4.66 4.51
C ARG A 105 -27.47 -4.22 4.50
N LYS A 106 -28.02 -4.04 3.30
CA LYS A 106 -29.45 -3.75 3.13
C LYS A 106 -30.25 -5.04 3.32
N GLY A 107 -31.57 -4.94 3.53
CA GLY A 107 -32.44 -6.12 3.61
C GLY A 107 -32.41 -7.03 2.36
N THR A 108 -31.93 -6.51 1.22
CA THR A 108 -31.69 -7.28 -0.02
C THR A 108 -30.37 -8.07 -0.03
N GLY A 109 -29.52 -7.92 0.99
CA GLY A 109 -28.20 -8.54 1.07
C GLY A 109 -27.06 -7.72 0.44
N GLU A 110 -27.40 -6.64 -0.27
CA GLU A 110 -26.42 -5.74 -0.89
C GLU A 110 -25.67 -4.92 0.15
N ILE A 111 -24.34 -4.86 0.00
CA ILE A 111 -23.47 -4.04 0.84
C ILE A 111 -23.58 -2.59 0.39
N HIS A 112 -23.76 -1.69 1.35
CA HIS A 112 -23.89 -0.26 1.09
C HIS A 112 -23.12 0.56 2.12
N ASP A 113 -22.91 1.83 1.78
CA ASP A 113 -22.37 2.80 2.71
C ASP A 113 -23.42 3.21 3.76
N PRO A 114 -23.17 3.06 5.07
CA PRO A 114 -24.12 3.45 6.11
C PRO A 114 -24.43 4.96 6.15
N ILE A 115 -23.59 5.83 5.58
CA ILE A 115 -23.81 7.28 5.57
C ILE A 115 -24.57 7.71 4.31
N SER A 116 -24.02 7.38 3.14
CA SER A 116 -24.61 7.82 1.85
C SER A 116 -25.72 6.89 1.34
N PHE A 117 -25.92 5.73 1.97
CA PHE A 117 -26.83 4.66 1.51
C PHE A 117 -26.59 4.17 0.08
N LYS A 118 -25.43 4.53 -0.50
CA LYS A 118 -25.05 4.11 -1.85
C LYS A 118 -24.54 2.68 -1.82
N PRO A 119 -25.02 1.79 -2.71
CA PRO A 119 -24.50 0.44 -2.83
C PRO A 119 -23.03 0.47 -3.27
N PHE A 120 -22.24 -0.46 -2.75
CA PHE A 120 -20.87 -0.64 -3.22
C PHE A 120 -20.85 -1.28 -4.61
N SER A 121 -19.86 -0.89 -5.40
CA SER A 121 -19.61 -1.43 -6.74
C SER A 121 -18.13 -1.71 -6.91
N GLU A 122 -17.76 -2.46 -7.95
CA GLU A 122 -16.36 -2.78 -8.27
C GLU A 122 -15.49 -1.54 -8.53
N HIS A 123 -16.11 -0.43 -8.95
CA HIS A 123 -15.42 0.83 -9.22
C HIS A 123 -15.44 1.79 -8.03
N SER A 124 -16.02 1.38 -6.90
CA SER A 124 -16.11 2.20 -5.71
C SER A 124 -14.76 2.27 -4.98
N HIS A 125 -14.44 3.46 -4.47
CA HIS A 125 -13.30 3.64 -3.57
C HIS A 125 -13.76 3.31 -2.14
N VAL A 126 -13.47 2.09 -1.71
CA VAL A 126 -13.91 1.53 -0.42
C VAL A 126 -12.79 1.63 0.61
N VAL A 127 -13.13 2.12 1.78
CA VAL A 127 -12.20 2.47 2.83
C VAL A 127 -12.76 2.02 4.18
N ALA A 128 -11.89 1.52 5.06
CA ALA A 128 -12.24 1.18 6.43
C ALA A 128 -11.53 2.10 7.42
N ILE A 129 -12.14 2.31 8.59
CA ILE A 129 -11.51 3.03 9.69
C ILE A 129 -10.94 2.01 10.68
N ALA A 130 -9.65 2.11 10.99
CA ALA A 130 -8.96 1.16 11.86
C ALA A 130 -9.50 1.14 13.29
N THR A 131 -9.98 2.29 13.80
CA THR A 131 -10.45 2.42 15.18
C THR A 131 -11.83 1.82 15.40
N THR A 132 -12.76 2.01 14.44
CA THR A 132 -14.15 1.55 14.58
C THR A 132 -14.44 0.29 13.78
N GLY A 133 -13.61 -0.06 12.81
CA GLY A 133 -13.84 -1.18 11.90
C GLY A 133 -14.93 -0.92 10.85
N ASN A 134 -15.59 0.24 10.88
CA ASN A 134 -16.67 0.56 9.95
C ASN A 134 -16.11 0.80 8.53
N VAL A 135 -16.85 0.29 7.53
CA VAL A 135 -16.49 0.41 6.12
C VAL A 135 -17.37 1.43 5.42
N PHE A 136 -16.73 2.35 4.71
CA PHE A 136 -17.36 3.49 4.05
C PHE A 136 -16.87 3.65 2.61
N LEU A 137 -17.58 4.49 1.86
CA LEU A 137 -17.01 5.10 0.66
C LEU A 137 -16.04 6.22 1.05
N ALA A 138 -14.97 6.38 0.28
CA ALA A 138 -13.99 7.45 0.48
C ALA A 138 -14.61 8.87 0.45
N GLU A 139 -15.76 9.03 -0.21
CA GLU A 139 -16.50 10.28 -0.23
C GLU A 139 -17.11 10.63 1.13
N SER A 140 -17.57 9.63 1.88
CA SER A 140 -18.29 9.81 3.13
C SER A 140 -17.39 10.14 4.32
N ILE A 141 -16.09 9.83 4.20
CA ILE A 141 -15.09 10.09 5.25
C ILE A 141 -14.45 11.50 5.17
N LYS A 142 -14.82 12.34 4.19
CA LYS A 142 -14.21 13.67 3.97
C LYS A 142 -14.31 14.60 5.19
N GLY A 143 -15.26 14.35 6.10
CA GLY A 143 -15.42 15.10 7.36
C GLY A 143 -14.42 14.75 8.46
N GLY A 144 -13.61 13.70 8.31
CA GLY A 144 -12.61 13.29 9.32
C GLY A 144 -13.23 12.84 10.65
N ARG A 145 -14.46 12.36 10.62
CA ARG A 145 -15.21 11.80 11.74
C ARG A 145 -16.10 10.66 11.22
N ASP A 146 -16.15 9.58 11.97
CA ASP A 146 -17.10 8.50 11.77
C ASP A 146 -18.49 9.01 12.21
N LEU A 147 -19.41 9.18 11.26
CA LEU A 147 -20.75 9.70 11.52
C LEU A 147 -21.71 8.63 12.07
N VAL A 148 -21.31 7.35 12.08
CA VAL A 148 -22.12 6.27 12.63
C VAL A 148 -21.92 6.16 14.14
N ASN A 149 -20.67 6.26 14.59
CA ASN A 149 -20.30 6.12 16.00
C ASN A 149 -19.85 7.44 16.67
N ASP A 150 -19.87 8.56 15.93
CA ASP A 150 -19.43 9.88 16.39
C ASP A 150 -17.96 9.99 16.86
N ILE A 151 -17.09 9.11 16.35
CA ILE A 151 -15.67 9.06 16.73
C ILE A 151 -14.81 9.81 15.71
N LYS A 152 -13.99 10.75 16.18
CA LYS A 152 -12.98 11.42 15.33
C LYS A 152 -11.81 10.46 15.08
N PHE A 153 -11.39 10.32 13.84
CA PHE A 153 -10.25 9.47 13.46
C PHE A 153 -9.17 10.30 12.76
N LYS A 154 -7.93 9.80 12.74
CA LYS A 154 -6.83 10.42 12.00
C LYS A 154 -6.78 9.87 10.58
N LYS A 155 -6.18 10.63 9.65
CA LYS A 155 -5.96 10.13 8.28
C LYS A 155 -5.08 8.88 8.25
N GLU A 156 -4.22 8.69 9.25
CA GLU A 156 -3.40 7.49 9.44
C GLU A 156 -4.23 6.25 9.80
N ASP A 157 -5.42 6.42 10.37
CA ASP A 157 -6.31 5.30 10.74
C ASP A 157 -7.17 4.85 9.55
N VAL A 158 -7.06 5.52 8.42
CA VAL A 158 -7.84 5.27 7.21
C VAL A 158 -7.15 4.19 6.38
N ILE A 159 -7.80 3.03 6.25
CA ILE A 159 -7.28 1.88 5.53
C ILE A 159 -8.00 1.76 4.19
N THR A 160 -7.25 1.80 3.09
CA THR A 160 -7.83 1.67 1.75
C THR A 160 -8.00 0.19 1.40
N LEU A 161 -9.25 -0.28 1.29
CA LEU A 161 -9.54 -1.68 0.93
C LEU A 161 -9.55 -1.87 -0.59
N GLN A 162 -10.20 -0.96 -1.30
CA GLN A 162 -10.29 -1.03 -2.76
C GLN A 162 -10.22 0.37 -3.36
N ASN A 163 -9.24 0.57 -4.25
CA ASN A 163 -9.14 1.78 -5.05
C ASN A 163 -8.87 1.41 -6.52
N PRO A 164 -9.89 1.41 -7.39
CA PRO A 164 -9.74 1.09 -8.80
C PRO A 164 -9.07 2.21 -9.60
N HIS A 165 -9.31 3.47 -9.22
CA HIS A 165 -8.75 4.64 -9.89
C HIS A 165 -7.47 5.16 -9.25
N GLY A 166 -7.00 4.51 -8.19
CA GLY A 166 -5.73 4.83 -7.55
C GLY A 166 -4.58 4.52 -8.50
N MET A 167 -3.79 5.53 -8.84
CA MET A 167 -2.48 5.30 -9.44
C MET A 167 -1.62 4.56 -8.40
N PRO A 168 -0.87 3.51 -8.79
CA PRO A 168 0.06 2.88 -7.85
C PRO A 168 1.01 3.95 -7.31
N SER A 169 1.37 3.83 -6.03
CA SER A 169 2.45 4.64 -5.45
C SER A 169 3.65 4.59 -6.39
N SER A 170 4.06 5.75 -6.91
CA SER A 170 5.19 5.88 -7.82
C SER A 170 6.52 5.75 -7.07
N SER A 171 6.65 4.79 -6.16
CA SER A 171 7.93 4.32 -5.66
C SER A 171 8.44 3.28 -6.65
N ILE A 172 9.08 3.77 -7.73
CA ILE A 172 10.01 2.94 -8.49
C ILE A 172 11.05 2.46 -7.46
N PRO A 173 11.22 1.15 -7.21
CA PRO A 173 12.42 0.70 -6.53
C PRO A 173 13.58 1.04 -7.46
N SER A 174 14.25 2.16 -7.19
CA SER A 174 15.48 2.51 -7.88
C SER A 174 16.47 1.38 -7.59
N ALA A 175 16.73 0.56 -8.62
CA ALA A 175 17.72 -0.51 -8.60
C ALA A 175 19.18 0.00 -8.45
N THR A 176 19.37 1.21 -7.92
CA THR A 176 20.65 1.87 -7.69
C THR A 176 20.93 2.19 -6.23
N ALA A 177 20.06 1.79 -5.28
CA ALA A 177 20.33 1.95 -3.84
C ALA A 177 20.96 0.70 -3.16
N ALA A 178 21.30 -0.35 -3.93
CA ALA A 178 21.90 -1.57 -3.40
C ALA A 178 23.44 -1.59 -3.36
N THR A 179 24.12 -0.49 -3.69
CA THR A 179 25.60 -0.42 -3.71
C THR A 179 26.16 0.85 -3.07
N ALA A 180 25.59 1.26 -1.94
CA ALA A 180 26.20 2.30 -1.10
C ALA A 180 26.02 2.06 0.40
N GLN A 181 26.16 0.81 0.86
CA GLN A 181 26.37 0.49 2.28
C GLN A 181 27.31 -0.72 2.44
N MET A 182 28.50 -0.65 1.85
CA MET A 182 29.63 -1.49 2.25
C MET A 182 30.93 -0.70 2.10
N ILE A 183 31.19 0.24 3.01
CA ILE A 183 32.54 0.61 3.41
C ILE A 183 32.49 1.19 4.83
N ASP A 184 33.42 0.71 5.63
CA ASP A 184 33.83 1.17 6.96
C ASP A 184 32.92 0.88 8.16
N LYS A 185 33.18 -0.28 8.79
CA LYS A 185 33.97 -0.32 10.03
C LYS A 185 34.19 -1.77 10.49
N THR A 186 35.38 -2.31 10.28
CA THR A 186 35.93 -3.32 11.20
C THR A 186 37.45 -3.25 11.25
N LYS A 187 37.98 -3.28 12.48
CA LYS A 187 39.39 -3.43 12.91
C LYS A 187 40.19 -2.12 12.87
N VAL A 188 40.63 -1.59 14.02
CA VAL A 188 41.75 -2.14 14.80
C VAL A 188 41.51 -2.02 16.31
N VAL A 189 41.51 -3.17 17.00
CA VAL A 189 41.90 -3.31 18.40
C VAL A 189 43.39 -3.63 18.44
N LYS A 190 44.15 -2.87 19.22
CA LYS A 190 45.48 -3.22 19.78
C LYS A 190 45.77 -2.31 20.99
N PRO A 191 46.64 -2.72 21.92
CA PRO A 191 46.26 -2.99 23.29
C PRO A 191 46.73 -1.93 24.30
N ALA A 192 46.27 -2.09 25.54
CA ALA A 192 46.72 -1.36 26.71
C ALA A 192 48.25 -1.43 26.91
N GLY A 193 48.81 -0.33 27.39
CA GLY A 193 50.13 -0.28 28.04
C GLY A 193 50.95 0.96 27.71
N ALA A 194 50.82 2.02 28.52
CA ALA A 194 51.93 2.92 28.84
C ALA A 194 51.58 3.76 30.09
N VAL A 195 52.10 3.27 31.20
CA VAL A 195 52.46 3.96 32.45
C VAL A 195 52.98 5.40 32.24
N VAL A 196 52.46 6.36 33.01
CA VAL A 196 53.13 7.65 33.27
C VAL A 196 52.99 8.05 34.74
N ALA A 197 54.15 8.02 35.41
CA ALA A 197 54.66 8.87 36.50
C ALA A 197 53.85 9.13 37.79
N VAL A 198 54.24 8.37 38.83
CA VAL A 198 54.63 8.78 40.19
C VAL A 198 54.47 10.27 40.55
N LYS A 199 53.70 10.53 41.61
CA LYS A 199 54.02 11.59 42.58
C LYS A 199 53.57 11.18 43.98
N GLU A 200 54.55 10.88 44.81
CA GLU A 200 54.44 10.58 46.23
C GLU A 200 54.59 11.89 47.02
N LYS A 201 53.70 12.17 47.98
CA LYS A 201 54.03 12.94 49.19
C LYS A 201 53.04 12.65 50.32
N GLU A 202 53.65 12.45 51.48
CA GLU A 202 53.24 11.85 52.75
C GLU A 202 52.05 12.46 53.53
N PRO A 203 51.56 11.75 54.58
CA PRO A 203 50.39 12.09 55.40
C PRO A 203 50.76 12.93 56.64
N VAL A 204 49.76 13.20 57.51
CA VAL A 204 49.81 13.47 58.99
C VAL A 204 48.80 14.58 59.36
N PRO A 205 48.21 14.63 60.59
CA PRO A 205 48.02 13.60 61.62
C PRO A 205 46.56 13.10 61.76
#